data_AF-A0A957K0X9-F1
#
_entry.id   AF-A0A957K0X9-F1
#
_cell.length_a   1.000
_cell.length_b   1.000
_cell.length_c   1.000
_cell.angle_alpha   90.00
_cell.angle_beta   90.00
_cell.angle_gamma   90.00
#
_symmetry.space_group_name_H-M   'P 1'
#
loop_
_entity.id
_entity.type
_entity.pdbx_description
1 polymer ?
#
loop_
_entity_poly.entity_id
_entity_poly.type
_entity_poly.pdbx_seq_one_letter_code
_entity_poly.pdbx_strand_id
1 'polypeptide(L)'
;MKEKKAILKLDGLEIQVTRKRVKNVNIRLKPPAGQIQVSAPYRLSDAELRRVLQQRLPWIKAKQAEIQSRTAPPALSALVDGAT
;
A
#
# COMPACT_ATOMS: atom_id res chain seq x y z
N MET A 1 -2.18 25.11 2.42
CA MET A 1 -2.82 23.99 1.68
C MET A 1 -2.92 22.79 2.61
N LYS A 2 -4.14 22.31 2.88
CA LYS A 2 -4.39 21.16 3.75
C LYS A 2 -4.15 19.84 2.99
N GLU A 3 -3.73 18.81 3.70
CA GLU A 3 -3.60 17.46 3.13
C GLU A 3 -4.99 16.93 2.74
N LYS A 4 -5.09 16.30 1.57
CA LYS A 4 -6.35 15.71 1.08
C LYS A 4 -6.15 14.22 0.87
N LYS A 5 -6.99 13.40 1.50
CA LYS A 5 -7.02 11.95 1.33
C LYS A 5 -8.15 11.58 0.37
N ALA A 6 -7.89 10.65 -0.54
CA ALA A 6 -8.86 10.11 -1.48
C ALA A 6 -8.56 8.63 -1.70
N ILE A 7 -9.60 7.86 -2.05
CA ILE A 7 -9.45 6.45 -2.46
C ILE A 7 -9.51 6.42 -3.98
N LEU A 8 -8.47 5.86 -4.60
CA LEU A 8 -8.40 5.63 -6.03
C LEU A 8 -8.46 4.12 -6.29
N LYS A 9 -9.41 3.71 -7.13
CA LYS A 9 -9.51 2.31 -7.58
C LYS A 9 -8.77 2.17 -8.91
N LEU A 10 -7.81 1.26 -8.96
CA LEU A 10 -6.98 1.04 -10.16
C LEU A 10 -6.66 -0.45 -10.28
N ASP A 11 -7.02 -1.06 -11.41
CA ASP A 11 -6.79 -2.50 -11.67
C ASP A 11 -7.40 -3.42 -10.58
N GLY A 12 -8.55 -3.02 -10.02
CA GLY A 12 -9.20 -3.73 -8.91
C GLY A 12 -8.57 -3.50 -7.52
N LEU A 13 -7.49 -2.72 -7.44
CA LEU A 13 -6.81 -2.38 -6.18
C LEU A 13 -7.34 -1.06 -5.61
N GLU A 14 -7.55 -1.02 -4.29
CA GLU A 14 -7.89 0.20 -3.57
C GLU A 14 -6.62 0.91 -3.06
N ILE A 15 -6.37 2.10 -3.59
CA ILE A 15 -5.18 2.89 -3.32
C ILE A 15 -5.56 4.15 -2.54
N GLN A 16 -5.05 4.27 -1.31
CA GLN A 16 -5.24 5.48 -0.51
C GLN A 16 -4.24 6.56 -0.94
N VAL A 17 -4.71 7.57 -1.66
CA VAL A 17 -3.90 8.69 -2.11
C VAL A 17 -4.01 9.83 -1.11
N THR A 18 -2.89 10.25 -0.54
CA THR A 18 -2.75 11.46 0.28
C THR A 18 -1.99 12.51 -0.50
N ARG A 19 -2.66 13.61 -0.87
CA ARG A 19 -2.02 14.76 -1.49
C ARG A 19 -1.40 15.64 -0.42
N LYS A 20 -0.08 15.83 -0.49
CA LYS A 20 0.70 16.60 0.48
C LYS A 20 1.89 17.31 -0.18
N ARG A 21 2.62 18.14 0.57
CA ARG A 21 3.81 18.87 0.06
C ARG A 21 5.03 17.95 -0.02
N VAL A 22 5.08 17.10 -1.03
CA VAL A 22 6.22 16.21 -1.34
C VAL A 22 6.76 16.49 -2.73
N LYS A 23 8.06 16.23 -2.94
CA LYS A 23 8.72 16.33 -4.26
C LYS A 23 8.34 15.15 -5.17
N ASN A 24 8.32 13.94 -4.61
CA ASN A 24 8.12 12.69 -5.35
C ASN A 24 6.89 11.93 -4.86
N VAL A 25 6.32 11.12 -5.75
CA VAL A 25 5.27 10.16 -5.38
C VAL A 25 5.89 9.03 -4.57
N ASN A 26 5.41 8.83 -3.35
CA ASN A 26 5.88 7.76 -2.47
C ASN A 26 4.77 6.72 -2.29
N ILE A 27 5.11 5.44 -2.41
CA ILE A 27 4.17 4.33 -2.24
C ILE A 27 4.62 3.50 -1.04
N ARG A 28 3.69 3.25 -0.11
CA ARG A 28 3.89 2.42 1.07
C ARG A 28 2.81 1.35 1.11
N LEU A 29 3.20 0.12 1.40
CA LEU A 29 2.28 -0.98 1.65
C LEU A 29 2.31 -1.28 3.15
N LYS A 30 1.14 -1.29 3.80
CA LYS A 30 1.03 -1.66 5.21
C LYS A 30 0.71 -3.15 5.37
N PRO A 31 1.51 -3.94 6.10
CA PRO A 31 1.07 -5.24 6.61
C PRO A 31 -0.12 -5.06 7.56
N PRO A 32 -0.99 -6.07 7.78
CA PRO A 32 -0.99 -7.43 7.23
C PRO A 32 -1.76 -7.61 5.91
N ALA A 33 -2.71 -6.72 5.60
CA ALA A 33 -3.57 -6.82 4.40
C ALA A 33 -2.92 -6.29 3.11
N GLY A 34 -1.75 -5.67 3.20
CA GLY A 34 -1.07 -5.07 2.04
C GLY A 34 -1.68 -3.73 1.59
N GLN A 35 -2.30 -2.97 2.50
CA GLN A 35 -2.99 -1.73 2.16
C GLN A 35 -2.04 -0.72 1.51
N ILE A 36 -2.40 -0.23 0.32
CA ILE A 36 -1.57 0.65 -0.50
C ILE A 36 -1.83 2.11 -0.13
N GLN A 37 -0.82 2.79 0.37
CA GLN A 37 -0.82 4.22 0.68
C GLN A 37 0.14 4.97 -0.23
N VAL A 38 -0.38 5.96 -0.94
CA VAL A 38 0.37 6.78 -1.88
C VAL A 38 0.38 8.22 -1.40
N SER A 39 1.55 8.82 -1.30
CA SER A 39 1.69 10.27 -1.10
C SER A 39 2.03 10.94 -2.42
N ALA A 40 1.23 11.91 -2.85
CA ALA A 40 1.42 12.63 -4.11
C ALA A 40 1.54 14.15 -3.89
N PRO A 41 2.29 14.88 -4.75
CA PRO A 41 2.31 16.34 -4.73
C PRO A 41 0.92 16.93 -5.04
N TYR A 42 0.63 18.13 -4.52
CA TYR A 42 -0.58 18.87 -4.89
C TYR A 42 -0.61 19.27 -6.37
N ARG A 43 0.56 19.53 -6.96
CA ARG A 43 0.70 19.97 -8.35
C ARG A 43 0.55 18.84 -9.38
N LEU A 44 0.64 17.58 -8.94
CA LEU A 44 0.59 16.43 -9.84
C LEU A 44 -0.86 16.15 -10.22
N SER A 45 -1.16 16.09 -11.51
CA SER A 45 -2.54 15.83 -11.97
C SER A 45 -2.99 14.40 -11.64
N ASP A 46 -4.30 14.15 -11.57
CA ASP A 46 -4.82 12.79 -11.37
C ASP A 46 -4.41 11.85 -12.51
N ALA A 47 -4.34 12.35 -13.75
CA ALA A 47 -3.91 11.58 -14.93
C ALA A 47 -2.43 11.15 -14.83
N GLU A 48 -1.54 12.06 -14.43
CA GLU A 48 -0.12 11.74 -14.22
C GLU A 48 0.06 10.77 -13.07
N LEU A 49 -0.67 10.96 -11.96
CA LEU A 49 -0.64 10.04 -10.84
C LEU A 49 -1.05 8.62 -11.27
N ARG A 50 -2.11 8.50 -12.08
CA ARG A 50 -2.55 7.20 -12.64
C ARG A 50 -1.46 6.56 -13.50
N ARG A 51 -0.81 7.32 -14.39
CA ARG A 51 0.31 6.82 -15.21
C ARG A 51 1.46 6.31 -14.35
N VAL A 52 1.87 7.09 -13.33
CA VAL A 52 2.95 6.70 -12.40
C VAL A 52 2.57 5.43 -11.64
N LEU A 53 1.32 5.31 -11.19
CA LEU A 53 0.84 4.13 -10.48
C LEU A 53 0.76 2.91 -11.41
N GLN A 54 0.29 3.06 -12.65
CA GLN A 54 0.28 1.99 -13.65
C GLN A 54 1.69 1.45 -13.91
N GLN A 55 2.69 2.32 -14.06
CA GLN A 55 4.08 1.91 -14.23
C GLN A 55 4.64 1.18 -13.00
N ARG A 56 4.15 1.50 -11.80
CA ARG A 56 4.57 0.87 -10.55
C ARG A 56 3.71 -0.31 -10.13
N LEU A 57 2.64 -0.66 -10.85
CA LEU A 57 1.81 -1.82 -10.57
C LEU A 57 2.60 -3.13 -10.43
N PRO A 58 3.57 -3.46 -11.31
CA PRO A 58 4.35 -4.69 -11.16
C PRO A 58 5.11 -4.73 -9.82
N TRP A 59 5.69 -3.61 -9.42
CA TRP A 59 6.39 -3.48 -8.13
C TRP A 59 5.42 -3.57 -6.94
N ILE A 60 4.26 -2.94 -7.03
CA ILE A 60 3.23 -3.01 -5.98
C ILE A 60 2.79 -4.46 -5.76
N LYS A 61 2.48 -5.19 -6.85
CA LYS A 61 2.08 -6.60 -6.80
C LYS A 61 3.18 -7.49 -6.20
N ALA A 62 4.43 -7.31 -6.63
CA ALA A 62 5.57 -8.05 -6.07
C ALA A 62 5.77 -7.75 -4.57
N LYS A 63 5.69 -6.48 -4.17
CA LYS A 63 5.85 -6.08 -2.77
C LYS A 63 4.70 -6.56 -1.88
N GLN A 64 3.48 -6.63 -2.42
CA GLN A 64 2.34 -7.18 -1.72
C GLN A 64 2.52 -8.67 -1.43
N ALA A 65 2.99 -9.45 -2.42
CA ALA A 65 3.32 -10.86 -2.24
C ALA A 65 4.42 -11.08 -1.18
N GLU A 66 5.47 -10.25 -1.19
CA GLU A 66 6.55 -10.28 -0.18
C GLU A 66 6.03 -9.96 1.23
N ILE A 67 5.13 -8.98 1.36
CA ILE A 67 4.53 -8.62 2.65
C ILE A 67 3.60 -9.72 3.15
N GLN A 68 2.82 -10.34 2.27
CA GLN A 68 1.94 -11.46 2.60
C GLN A 68 2.74 -12.69 3.04
N SER A 69 3.85 -13.01 2.37
CA SER A 69 4.70 -14.14 2.78
C SER A 69 5.39 -13.87 4.12
N ARG A 70 5.79 -12.62 4.39
CA ARG A 70 6.43 -12.23 5.65
C ARG A 70 5.46 -12.05 6.82
N THR A 71 4.19 -11.75 6.54
CA THR A 71 3.11 -11.58 7.53
C THR A 71 2.16 -12.78 7.55
N ALA A 72 2.55 -13.90 6.94
CA ALA A 72 1.99 -15.17 7.36
C ALA A 72 2.38 -15.33 8.84
N PRO A 73 1.43 -15.45 9.78
CA PRO A 73 1.80 -15.75 11.14
C PRO A 73 2.62 -17.05 11.11
N PRO A 74 3.74 -17.16 11.85
CA PRO A 74 4.20 -18.50 12.18
C PRO A 74 3.00 -19.18 12.85
N ALA A 75 2.53 -20.27 12.25
CA ALA A 75 1.59 -21.16 12.88
C ALA A 75 2.27 -21.76 14.13
N LEU A 76 2.34 -20.99 15.22
CA LEU A 76 2.92 -21.42 16.49
C LEU A 76 2.29 -20.66 17.67
N SER A 77 0.97 -20.77 17.78
CA SER A 77 0.28 -20.78 19.09
C SER A 77 -0.85 -21.82 19.12
N ALA A 78 -0.77 -22.82 18.23
CA ALA A 78 -1.28 -24.14 18.55
C ALA A 78 -0.28 -24.76 19.55
N LEU A 79 -0.77 -25.28 20.67
CA LEU A 79 -0.02 -25.85 21.81
C LEU A 79 0.60 -24.81 22.76
N VAL A 80 -0.24 -24.16 23.57
CA VAL A 80 0.10 -24.11 25.00
C VAL A 80 -0.45 -25.42 25.56
N ASP A 81 0.48 -26.29 25.89
CA ASP A 81 0.30 -27.66 26.34
C ASP A 81 -0.71 -27.82 27.48
N GLY A 82 -1.45 -28.92 27.42
CA GLY A 82 -1.86 -29.57 28.65
C GLY A 82 -0.61 -30.02 29.39
N ALA A 83 -0.30 -29.38 30.51
CA ALA A 83 0.62 -29.88 31.51
C ALA A 83 0.05 -29.54 32.89
N THR A 84 -0.55 -30.57 33.49
CA THR A 84 -0.78 -30.84 34.92
C THR A 84 -1.36 -29.73 35.80
#